data_AF-A0A414P7U2-F1
#
_entry.id   AF-A0A414P7U2-F1
#
_cell.length_a   1.000
_cell.length_b   1.000
_cell.length_c   1.000
_cell.angle_alpha   90.00
_cell.angle_beta   90.00
_cell.angle_gamma   90.00
#
_symmetry.space_group_name_H-M   'P 1'
#
loop_
_entity.id
_entity.type
_entity.pdbx_description
1 polymer ?
#
loop_
_entity_poly.entity_id
_entity_poly.type
_entity_poly.pdbx_seq_one_letter_code
_entity_poly.pdbx_strand_id
1 'polypeptide(L)' 'MAQLKGQGRPVARTKGSLGDTYTDLNTGDVYKCTYAGNSSSDDKYEYVWTKTGRKVETVSGSNSNPKM' A
#
# COMPACT_ATOMS: atom_id res chain seq x y z
N MET A 1 9.57 -3.41 -7.52
CA MET A 1 8.40 -3.19 -6.63
C MET A 1 7.18 -3.04 -7.52
N ALA A 2 6.15 -3.85 -7.29
CA ALA A 2 4.89 -3.80 -8.01
C ALA A 2 3.89 -2.85 -7.33
N GLN A 3 2.96 -2.33 -8.13
CA GLN A 3 1.82 -1.56 -7.66
C GLN A 3 0.55 -2.38 -7.84
N LEU A 4 0.01 -2.88 -6.74
CA LEU A 4 -1.23 -3.64 -6.66
C LEU A 4 -2.40 -2.69 -6.38
N LYS A 5 -3.59 -3.12 -6.78
CA LYS A 5 -4.84 -2.40 -6.53
C LYS A 5 -5.96 -3.40 -6.26
N GLY A 6 -6.91 -3.02 -5.42
CA GLY A 6 -8.13 -3.80 -5.23
C GLY A 6 -9.19 -3.01 -4.47
N GLN A 7 -10.34 -3.66 -4.27
CA GLN A 7 -11.46 -3.05 -3.58
C GLN A 7 -11.43 -3.44 -2.11
N GLY A 8 -11.03 -2.50 -1.26
CA GLY A 8 -10.89 -2.69 0.18
C GLY A 8 -9.43 -2.85 0.63
N ARG A 9 -9.25 -2.93 1.96
CA ARG A 9 -7.94 -2.98 2.60
C ARG A 9 -7.27 -4.34 2.33
N PRO A 10 -5.96 -4.38 2.04
CA PRO A 10 -5.25 -5.65 1.86
C PRO A 10 -5.22 -6.44 3.18
N VAL A 11 -5.36 -7.75 3.08
CA VAL A 11 -5.35 -8.67 4.23
C VAL A 11 -4.08 -9.53 4.23
N ALA A 12 -3.83 -10.28 5.30
CA ALA A 12 -2.64 -11.13 5.43
C ALA A 12 -2.46 -12.18 4.32
N ARG A 13 -3.54 -12.49 3.57
CA ARG A 13 -3.54 -13.40 2.41
C ARG A 13 -3.42 -12.68 1.06
N THR A 14 -3.41 -11.34 1.05
CA THR A 14 -3.20 -10.56 -0.17
C THR A 14 -1.74 -10.72 -0.58
N LYS A 15 -1.52 -11.56 -1.58
CA LYS A 15 -0.19 -11.88 -2.10
C LYS A 15 0.50 -10.61 -2.58
N GLY A 16 1.69 -10.38 -2.05
CA GLY A 16 2.60 -9.31 -2.47
C GLY A 16 4.04 -9.68 -2.17
N SER A 17 4.97 -8.95 -2.77
CA SER A 17 6.39 -9.06 -2.45
C SER A 17 6.79 -7.94 -1.49
N LEU A 18 7.85 -8.17 -0.73
CA LEU A 18 8.37 -7.16 0.19
C LEU A 18 8.73 -5.88 -0.59
N GLY A 19 8.22 -4.73 -0.13
CA GLY A 19 8.35 -3.45 -0.81
C GLY A 19 7.25 -3.11 -1.81
N ASP A 20 6.36 -4.05 -2.16
CA ASP A 20 5.22 -3.76 -3.02
C ASP A 20 4.27 -2.77 -2.36
N THR A 21 3.51 -2.05 -3.19
CA THR A 21 2.47 -1.13 -2.73
C THR A 21 1.11 -1.63 -3.16
N TYR A 22 0.10 -1.43 -2.32
CA TYR A 22 -1.29 -1.78 -2.61
C TYR A 22 -2.15 -0.53 -2.41
N THR A 23 -2.99 -0.23 -3.39
CA THR A 23 -3.98 0.85 -3.29
C THR A 23 -5.39 0.28 -3.12
N ASP A 24 -6.05 0.64 -2.03
CA ASP A 24 -7.48 0.43 -1.83
C ASP A 24 -8.25 1.46 -2.67
N LEU A 25 -8.96 0.98 -3.69
CA LEU A 25 -9.73 1.83 -4.61
C LEU A 25 -11.03 2.37 -4.00
N ASN A 26 -11.52 1.78 -2.91
CA ASN A 26 -12.74 2.25 -2.24
C ASN A 26 -12.46 3.48 -1.38
N THR A 27 -11.29 3.49 -0.72
CA THR A 27 -10.93 4.54 0.24
C THR A 27 -9.81 5.45 -0.25
N GLY A 28 -9.10 5.06 -1.30
CA GLY A 28 -7.86 5.67 -1.75
C GLY A 28 -6.66 5.38 -0.84
N ASP A 29 -6.77 4.50 0.16
CA ASP A 29 -5.66 4.19 1.07
C ASP A 29 -4.53 3.44 0.37
N VAL A 30 -3.28 3.76 0.73
CA VAL A 30 -2.08 3.07 0.22
C VAL A 30 -1.41 2.33 1.35
N TYR A 31 -0.99 1.10 1.04
CA TYR A 31 -0.34 0.18 1.92
C TYR A 31 0.98 -0.25 1.30
N LYS A 32 2.00 -0.51 2.11
CA LYS A 32 3.27 -1.09 1.69
C LYS A 32 3.44 -2.46 2.34
N CYS A 33 3.82 -3.45 1.53
CA CYS A 33 4.18 -4.77 2.01
C CYS A 33 5.52 -4.68 2.74
N THR A 34 5.50 -4.88 4.06
CA THR A 34 6.69 -4.86 4.91
C THR A 34 7.21 -6.25 5.23
N TYR A 35 6.40 -7.29 4.98
CA TYR A 35 6.76 -8.69 5.17
C TYR A 35 6.04 -9.54 4.13
N ALA A 36 6.78 -10.44 3.49
CA ALA A 36 6.25 -11.44 2.57
C ALA A 36 7.03 -12.74 2.79
N GLY A 37 6.43 -13.70 3.46
CA GLY A 37 7.14 -14.92 3.83
C GLY A 37 6.24 -15.99 4.40
N ASN A 38 6.76 -17.21 4.45
CA ASN A 38 6.13 -18.30 5.17
C ASN A 38 6.16 -17.99 6.66
N SER A 39 5.01 -18.06 7.31
CA SER A 39 4.92 -18.07 8.76
C SER A 39 5.43 -19.41 9.24
N SER A 40 6.58 -19.40 9.93
CA SER A 40 7.43 -20.55 10.23
C SER A 40 6.77 -21.70 11.02
N SER A 41 5.47 -21.63 11.28
CA SER A 41 4.73 -22.58 12.11
C SER A 41 3.54 -23.26 11.40
N ASP A 42 3.17 -22.89 10.16
CA ASP A 42 1.92 -23.43 9.57
C ASP A 42 1.90 -23.58 8.04
N ASP A 43 3.04 -23.53 7.34
CA ASP A 43 3.10 -23.56 5.86
C ASP A 43 2.27 -22.46 5.15
N LYS A 44 1.74 -21.49 5.92
CA LYS A 44 0.95 -20.38 5.43
C LYS A 44 1.87 -19.23 5.04
N TYR A 45 1.70 -18.74 3.82
CA TYR A 45 2.29 -17.47 3.42
C TYR A 45 1.52 -16.32 4.08
N GLU A 46 2.24 -15.50 4.83
CA GLU A 46 1.72 -14.27 5.43
C GLU A 46 2.35 -13.06 4.76
N TYR A 47 1.49 -12.05 4.53
CA TYR A 47 1.87 -10.78 3.95
C TYR A 47 1.44 -9.64 4.88
N VAL A 48 2.39 -8.85 5.38
CA VAL A 48 2.07 -7.72 6.25
C VAL A 48 2.01 -6.46 5.42
N TRP A 49 0.84 -5.83 5.40
CA TRP A 49 0.57 -4.59 4.70
C TRP A 49 0.43 -3.45 5.69
N THR A 50 1.44 -2.58 5.75
CA THR A 50 1.43 -1.40 6.61
C THR A 50 0.83 -0.22 5.86
N LYS A 51 -0.20 0.43 6.42
CA LYS A 51 -0.78 1.64 5.82
C LYS A 51 0.28 2.75 5.81
N THR A 52 0.63 3.24 4.62
CA THR A 52 1.62 4.30 4.44
C THR A 52 0.99 5.66 4.19
N GLY A 53 -0.30 5.70 3.86
CA GLY A 53 -1.05 6.95 3.68
C GLY A 53 -2.32 6.74 2.86
N ARG A 54 -2.78 7.81 2.22
CA ARG A 54 -3.69 7.74 1.07
C ARG A 54 -2.91 8.05 -0.18
N LYS A 55 -3.34 7.47 -1.31
CA LYS A 55 -3.04 8.02 -2.62
C LYS A 55 -3.75 9.36 -2.64
N VAL A 56 -3.06 10.37 -2.13
CA VAL A 56 -3.34 11.75 -2.46
C VAL A 56 -3.26 11.73 -3.97
N GLU A 57 -4.41 11.85 -4.66
CA GLU A 57 -4.36 12.36 -6.00
C GLU A 57 -3.55 13.64 -5.89
N THR A 58 -2.35 13.55 -6.42
CA THR A 58 -1.45 14.68 -6.53
C THR A 58 -2.17 15.74 -7.34
N VAL A 59 -2.97 16.57 -6.68
CA VAL A 59 -3.02 17.99 -6.99
C VAL A 59 -1.74 18.58 -6.38
N SER A 60 -0.55 18.06 -6.72
CA SER A 60 0.66 18.88 -6.70
C SER A 60 0.59 19.74 -7.95
N GLY A 61 -0.27 20.73 -7.84
CA GLY A 61 -0.55 21.74 -8.83
C GLY A 61 -1.36 22.82 -8.15
N SER A 62 -0.74 23.56 -7.21
CA SER A 62 -1.15 24.92 -6.82
C SER A 62 -0.04 25.59 -6.01
N ASN A 63 1.01 25.99 -6.74
CA ASN A 63 1.60 27.32 -6.67
C ASN A 63 1.92 27.88 -5.27
N SER A 64 3.13 27.61 -4.75
CA SER A 64 3.79 28.54 -3.83
C SER A 64 4.15 29.80 -4.62
N ASN A 65 3.19 30.72 -4.72
CA ASN A 65 3.43 32.09 -5.15
C ASN A 65 4.30 32.78 -4.10
N PRO A 66 5.55 33.21 -4.38
CA PRO A 66 6.26 34.04 -3.45
C PRO A 66 5.76 35.47 -3.66
N LYS A 67 4.86 35.94 -2.80
CA LYS A 67 4.62 37.37 -2.68
C LYS A 67 4.24 37.71 -1.24
N MET A 68 5.22 38.19 -0.50
CA MET A 68 5.25 39.54 0.06
C MET A 68 6.68 39.88 0.48
#